data_AF-A7BID1-F1
#
_entry.id   AF-A7BID1-F1
#
_cell.length_a   1.000
_cell.length_b   1.000
_cell.length_c   1.000
_cell.angle_alpha   90.00
_cell.angle_beta   90.00
_cell.angle_gamma   90.00
#
_symmetry.space_group_name_H-M   'P 1'
#
loop_
_entity.id
_entity.type
_entity.pdbx_description
1 polymer ?
#
loop_
_entity_poly.entity_id
_entity_poly.type
_entity_poly.pdbx_seq_one_letter_code
_entity_poly.pdbx_strand_id
1 'polypeptide(L)'
;MKISLISAVSENGVIGSGPDIPWSVKGEQLLFKALTYNQWLLVGRKTFDSMGVLPNRKYAVVSKNGISSSNENVLVFPSIENALKELSKVTDHVYVSGGGQIYNSLIEKADIIHLSTVHVEVEGDIKFPIMPENFNLVFEQFFMSNINYTYQIWKKG
;
A
#
# COMPACT_ATOMS: atom_id res chain seq x y z
N MET A 1 -3.12 14.86 -9.54
CA MET A 1 -3.30 13.89 -8.44
C MET A 1 -1.96 13.25 -8.12
N LYS A 2 -1.49 13.39 -6.88
CA LYS A 2 -0.30 12.78 -6.31
C LYS A 2 -0.53 11.29 -6.03
N ILE A 3 0.47 10.45 -6.27
CA ILE A 3 0.44 9.00 -6.02
C ILE A 3 1.48 8.68 -4.95
N SER A 4 1.01 8.15 -3.82
CA SER A 4 1.89 7.60 -2.79
C SER A 4 1.74 6.09 -2.70
N LEU A 5 2.83 5.35 -2.57
CA LEU A 5 2.76 3.94 -2.14
C LEU A 5 2.94 3.89 -0.63
N ILE A 6 2.29 2.92 0.02
CA ILE A 6 2.50 2.63 1.43
C ILE A 6 2.57 1.11 1.63
N SER A 7 3.67 0.59 2.18
CA SER A 7 3.83 -0.83 2.46
C SER A 7 4.70 -1.08 3.69
N ALA A 8 4.43 -2.18 4.39
CA ALA A 8 5.39 -2.81 5.27
C ALA A 8 6.09 -3.95 4.50
N VAL A 9 7.39 -4.13 4.70
CA VAL A 9 8.22 -5.13 4.00
C VAL A 9 9.18 -5.77 5.00
N SER A 10 9.34 -7.08 4.95
CA SER A 10 10.34 -7.79 5.77
C SER A 10 11.76 -7.53 5.26
N GLU A 11 12.77 -7.91 6.05
CA GLU A 11 14.19 -7.72 5.70
C GLU A 11 14.56 -8.42 4.37
N ASN A 12 13.92 -9.56 4.10
CA ASN A 12 14.11 -10.34 2.86
C ASN A 12 13.13 -9.98 1.72
N GLY A 13 12.42 -8.84 1.84
CA GLY A 13 11.59 -8.25 0.79
C GLY A 13 10.16 -8.80 0.69
N VAL A 14 9.75 -9.70 1.59
CA VAL A 14 8.41 -10.30 1.61
C VAL A 14 7.40 -9.29 2.15
N ILE A 15 6.22 -9.27 1.53
CA ILE A 15 5.06 -8.46 1.95
C ILE A 15 3.81 -9.30 2.23
N GLY A 16 3.84 -10.58 1.89
CA GLY A 16 2.71 -11.47 2.06
C GLY A 16 3.05 -12.93 1.80
N SER A 17 2.26 -13.80 2.42
CA SER A 17 2.23 -15.25 2.18
C SER A 17 0.78 -15.65 1.95
N GLY A 18 0.38 -15.88 0.70
CA GLY A 18 -1.02 -16.07 0.35
C GLY A 18 -1.88 -14.82 0.63
N PRO A 19 -2.95 -14.91 1.44
CA PRO A 19 -3.78 -13.76 1.79
C PRO A 19 -3.24 -12.95 2.99
N ASP A 20 -2.23 -13.46 3.68
CA ASP A 20 -1.81 -12.96 4.99
C ASP A 20 -0.50 -12.18 4.92
N ILE A 21 -0.32 -11.28 5.90
CA ILE A 21 0.98 -10.67 6.21
C ILE A 21 1.67 -11.59 7.24
N PRO A 22 2.82 -12.21 6.93
CA PRO A 22 3.41 -13.28 7.75
C PRO A 22 4.18 -12.76 8.98
N TRP A 23 3.70 -11.68 9.60
CA TRP A 23 4.24 -11.14 10.85
C TRP A 23 3.18 -10.33 11.60
N SER A 24 3.47 -10.01 12.86
CA SER A 24 2.66 -9.08 13.66
C SER A 24 3.56 -8.13 14.43
N VAL A 25 3.65 -6.88 13.95
CA VAL A 25 4.45 -5.81 14.56
C VAL A 25 3.52 -4.86 15.30
N LYS A 26 3.70 -4.71 16.61
CA LYS A 26 2.97 -3.70 17.38
C LYS A 26 3.48 -2.31 16.97
N GLY A 27 2.55 -1.39 16.73
CA GLY A 27 2.85 0.00 16.40
C GLY A 27 2.91 0.31 14.90
N GLU A 28 3.39 -0.60 14.05
CA GLU A 28 3.54 -0.35 12.61
C GLU A 28 2.19 -0.01 11.96
N GLN A 29 1.13 -0.78 12.26
CA GLN A 29 -0.22 -0.50 11.75
C GLN A 29 -0.76 0.89 12.15
N LEU A 30 -0.19 1.55 13.18
CA LEU A 30 -0.59 2.91 13.56
C LEU A 30 -0.08 3.92 12.53
N LEU A 31 1.10 3.70 11.94
CA LEU A 31 1.60 4.53 10.84
C LEU A 31 0.67 4.41 9.62
N PHE A 32 0.33 3.17 9.22
CA PHE A 32 -0.65 2.95 8.17
C PHE A 32 -1.97 3.66 8.49
N LYS A 33 -2.47 3.52 9.73
CA LYS A 33 -3.72 4.15 10.14
C LYS A 33 -3.67 5.69 10.14
N ALA A 34 -2.55 6.29 10.52
CA ALA A 34 -2.40 7.74 10.54
C ALA A 34 -2.28 8.30 9.11
N LEU A 35 -1.43 7.70 8.29
CA LEU A 35 -1.15 8.18 6.93
C LEU A 35 -2.36 8.04 5.99
N THR A 36 -3.18 7.02 6.19
CA THR A 36 -4.33 6.73 5.32
C THR A 36 -5.66 7.27 5.84
N TYR A 37 -5.65 8.04 6.94
CA TYR A 37 -6.89 8.58 7.53
C TYR A 37 -7.56 9.61 6.59
N ASN A 38 -8.84 9.40 6.30
CA ASN A 38 -9.66 10.13 5.33
C ASN A 38 -9.06 10.20 3.91
N GLN A 39 -8.19 9.24 3.55
CA GLN A 39 -7.56 9.16 2.24
C GLN A 39 -8.26 8.16 1.31
N TRP A 40 -7.96 8.29 0.02
CA TRP A 40 -8.25 7.28 -0.98
C TRP A 40 -7.16 6.21 -1.02
N LEU A 41 -7.56 4.95 -0.92
CA LEU A 41 -6.69 3.79 -1.02
C LEU A 41 -6.95 3.06 -2.34
N LEU A 42 -5.93 2.91 -3.18
CA LEU A 42 -5.99 2.05 -4.36
C LEU A 42 -5.41 0.69 -4.02
N VAL A 43 -6.25 -0.35 -4.14
CA VAL A 43 -5.91 -1.72 -3.75
C VAL A 43 -6.37 -2.74 -4.78
N GLY A 44 -5.70 -3.88 -4.82
CA GLY A 44 -6.13 -5.04 -5.60
C GLY A 44 -7.20 -5.83 -4.85
N ARG A 45 -8.07 -6.52 -5.59
CA ARG A 45 -9.16 -7.34 -5.04
C ARG A 45 -8.73 -8.23 -3.88
N LYS A 46 -7.67 -9.03 -4.04
CA LYS A 46 -7.20 -9.97 -3.00
C LYS A 46 -6.83 -9.28 -1.67
N THR A 47 -6.16 -8.14 -1.76
CA THR A 47 -5.78 -7.34 -0.58
C THR A 47 -7.01 -6.74 0.08
N PHE A 48 -7.96 -6.24 -0.72
CA PHE A 48 -9.22 -5.72 -0.21
C PHE A 48 -10.04 -6.81 0.52
N ASP A 49 -10.12 -8.02 -0.04
CA ASP A 49 -10.86 -9.11 0.60
C ASP A 49 -10.25 -9.56 1.93
N SER A 50 -8.92 -9.53 2.04
CA SER A 50 -8.19 -9.88 3.27
C SER A 50 -8.29 -8.78 4.34
N MET A 51 -8.07 -7.52 3.96
CA MET A 51 -8.08 -6.39 4.90
C MET A 51 -9.49 -5.94 5.30
N GLY A 52 -10.46 -6.09 4.40
CA GLY A 52 -11.79 -5.52 4.53
C GLY A 52 -11.82 -3.99 4.46
N VAL A 53 -12.97 -3.42 4.80
CA VAL A 53 -13.19 -1.97 4.83
C VAL A 53 -12.83 -1.43 6.21
N LEU A 54 -11.75 -0.66 6.29
CA LEU A 54 -11.41 0.08 7.51
C LEU A 54 -12.20 1.40 7.54
N PRO A 55 -12.67 1.84 8.72
CA PRO A 55 -13.41 3.09 8.84
C PRO A 55 -12.53 4.29 8.46
N ASN A 56 -13.17 5.39 8.07
CA ASN A 56 -12.53 6.67 7.73
C ASN A 56 -11.51 6.55 6.57
N ARG A 57 -11.82 5.72 5.57
CA ARG A 57 -11.06 5.54 4.33
C ARG A 57 -12.01 5.35 3.17
N LYS A 58 -11.55 5.74 1.98
CA LYS A 58 -12.20 5.41 0.71
C LYS A 58 -11.34 4.42 -0.05
N TYR A 59 -11.94 3.56 -0.85
CA TYR A 59 -11.27 2.49 -1.56
C TYR A 59 -11.57 2.55 -3.05
N ALA A 60 -10.52 2.48 -3.86
CA ALA A 60 -10.55 2.18 -5.28
C ALA A 60 -10.01 0.76 -5.48
N VAL A 61 -10.92 -0.20 -5.59
CA VAL A 61 -10.59 -1.62 -5.72
C VAL A 61 -10.46 -1.98 -7.19
N VAL A 62 -9.29 -2.46 -7.60
CA VAL A 62 -9.08 -2.93 -8.97
C VAL A 62 -9.40 -4.43 -9.05
N SER A 63 -10.35 -4.78 -9.92
CA SER A 63 -10.78 -6.16 -10.17
C SER A 63 -11.27 -6.32 -11.60
N LYS A 64 -10.73 -7.31 -12.33
CA LYS A 64 -11.17 -7.62 -13.70
C LYS A 64 -12.58 -8.24 -13.75
N ASN A 65 -13.02 -8.89 -12.67
CA ASN A 65 -14.20 -9.77 -12.68
C ASN A 65 -15.48 -9.09 -12.14
N GLY A 66 -15.67 -7.79 -12.35
CA GLY A 66 -16.96 -7.12 -12.13
C GLY A 66 -17.58 -7.31 -10.75
N ILE A 67 -16.79 -7.25 -9.68
CA ILE A 67 -17.33 -7.29 -8.32
C ILE A 67 -18.05 -5.97 -8.02
N SER A 68 -19.07 -6.00 -7.18
CA SER A 68 -19.73 -4.83 -6.63
C SER A 68 -19.56 -4.78 -5.12
N SER A 69 -19.50 -3.57 -4.57
CA SER A 69 -19.57 -3.33 -3.14
C SER A 69 -20.83 -2.53 -2.85
N SER A 70 -21.55 -2.88 -1.78
CA SER A 70 -22.66 -2.07 -1.26
C SER A 70 -22.18 -0.91 -0.38
N ASN A 71 -20.88 -0.84 -0.08
CA ASN A 71 -20.31 0.20 0.75
C ASN A 71 -20.05 1.46 -0.09
N GLU A 72 -20.64 2.59 0.32
CA GLU A 72 -20.50 3.88 -0.36
C GLU A 72 -19.05 4.39 -0.44
N ASN A 73 -18.17 3.93 0.45
CA ASN A 73 -16.76 4.30 0.46
C ASN A 73 -15.91 3.40 -0.44
N VAL A 74 -16.50 2.46 -1.18
CA VAL A 74 -15.79 1.49 -2.02
C VAL A 74 -16.25 1.61 -3.46
N LEU A 75 -15.33 2.05 -4.33
CA LEU A 75 -15.51 2.04 -5.77
C LEU A 75 -14.69 0.91 -6.39
N VAL A 76 -15.27 0.19 -7.34
CA VAL A 76 -14.61 -0.91 -8.05
C VAL A 76 -14.33 -0.49 -9.48
N PHE A 77 -13.11 -0.74 -9.94
CA PHE A 77 -12.66 -0.41 -11.28
C PHE A 77 -12.14 -1.66 -12.02
N PRO A 78 -12.36 -1.75 -13.34
CA PRO A 78 -11.93 -2.90 -14.13
C PRO A 78 -10.42 -2.91 -14.41
N SER A 79 -9.75 -1.77 -14.26
CA SER A 79 -8.30 -1.63 -14.47
C SER A 79 -7.71 -0.50 -13.62
N ILE A 80 -6.38 -0.51 -13.49
CA ILE A 80 -5.63 0.55 -12.80
C ILE A 80 -5.79 1.88 -13.53
N GLU A 81 -5.75 1.87 -14.87
CA GLU A 81 -5.87 3.09 -15.68
C GLU A 81 -7.23 3.76 -15.47
N ASN A 82 -8.31 2.97 -15.46
CA ASN A 82 -9.65 3.49 -15.18
C ASN A 82 -9.75 4.03 -13.75
N ALA A 83 -9.19 3.31 -12.76
CA ALA A 83 -9.17 3.78 -11.38
C ALA A 83 -8.45 5.14 -11.26
N LEU A 84 -7.23 5.27 -11.81
CA LEU A 84 -6.46 6.51 -11.76
C LEU A 84 -7.17 7.66 -12.48
N LYS A 85 -7.76 7.38 -13.65
CA LYS A 85 -8.52 8.39 -14.41
C LYS A 85 -9.69 8.94 -13.60
N GLU A 86 -10.50 8.08 -12.99
CA GLU A 86 -11.66 8.53 -12.22
C GLU A 86 -11.25 9.18 -10.89
N LEU A 87 -10.24 8.63 -10.20
CA LEU A 87 -9.70 9.23 -8.98
C LEU A 87 -9.18 10.65 -9.21
N SER A 88 -8.51 10.90 -10.34
CA SER A 88 -7.96 12.23 -10.66
C SER A 88 -9.01 13.35 -10.74
N LYS A 89 -10.30 13.00 -10.85
CA LYS A 89 -11.42 13.95 -10.88
C LYS A 89 -11.99 14.26 -9.51
N VAL A 90 -11.72 13.41 -8.50
CA VAL A 90 -12.39 13.45 -7.19
C VAL A 90 -11.42 13.57 -6.01
N THR A 91 -10.12 13.41 -6.25
CA THR A 91 -9.08 13.58 -5.23
C THR A 91 -7.77 14.07 -5.85
N ASP A 92 -7.04 14.86 -5.07
CA ASP A 92 -5.68 15.27 -5.41
C ASP A 92 -4.62 14.28 -4.92
N HIS A 93 -4.99 13.25 -4.16
CA HIS A 93 -4.05 12.27 -3.60
C HIS A 93 -4.68 10.88 -3.48
N VAL A 94 -3.89 9.86 -3.84
CA VAL A 94 -4.20 8.44 -3.61
C VAL A 94 -3.01 7.71 -2.98
N TYR A 95 -3.31 6.80 -2.05
CA TYR A 95 -2.39 5.83 -1.47
C TYR A 95 -2.56 4.46 -2.11
N VAL A 96 -1.60 4.03 -2.92
CA VAL A 96 -1.49 2.66 -3.42
C VAL A 96 -1.08 1.77 -2.24
N SER A 97 -1.98 0.88 -1.85
CA SER A 97 -1.85 0.07 -0.62
C SER A 97 -1.86 -1.44 -0.93
N GLY A 98 -1.32 -1.79 -2.10
CA GLY A 98 -1.00 -3.16 -2.49
C GLY A 98 -2.15 -3.96 -3.12
N GLY A 99 -1.97 -5.27 -3.30
CA GLY A 99 -0.78 -6.07 -3.01
C GLY A 99 0.29 -6.03 -4.10
N GLY A 100 1.13 -7.07 -4.17
CA GLY A 100 2.31 -7.13 -5.05
C GLY A 100 2.06 -6.75 -6.51
N GLN A 101 0.98 -7.24 -7.14
CA GLN A 101 0.65 -6.88 -8.53
C GLN A 101 0.39 -5.38 -8.72
N ILE A 102 -0.34 -4.77 -7.77
CA ILE A 102 -0.65 -3.34 -7.82
C ILE A 102 0.62 -2.51 -7.60
N TYR A 103 1.47 -2.90 -6.64
CA TYR A 103 2.76 -2.23 -6.42
C TYR A 103 3.64 -2.30 -7.67
N ASN A 104 3.82 -3.48 -8.26
CA ASN A 104 4.61 -3.66 -9.48
C ASN A 104 4.13 -2.78 -10.64
N SER A 105 2.82 -2.61 -10.79
CA SER A 105 2.25 -1.78 -11.87
C SER A 105 2.37 -0.27 -11.62
N LEU A 106 2.55 0.17 -10.38
CA LEU A 106 2.43 1.58 -10.01
C LEU A 106 3.69 2.20 -9.41
N ILE A 107 4.71 1.42 -9.07
CA ILE A 107 5.92 1.95 -8.44
C ILE A 107 6.61 3.04 -9.29
N GLU A 108 6.69 2.85 -10.61
CA GLU A 108 7.26 3.84 -11.53
C GLU A 108 6.45 5.13 -11.64
N LYS A 109 5.14 5.07 -11.34
CA LYS A 109 4.22 6.21 -11.38
C LYS A 109 4.11 6.94 -10.05
N ALA A 110 4.72 6.40 -8.99
CA ALA A 110 4.65 6.97 -7.67
C ALA A 110 5.45 8.28 -7.57
N ASP A 111 4.99 9.21 -6.73
CA ASP A 111 5.74 10.41 -6.35
C ASP A 111 6.47 10.20 -5.02
N ILE A 112 5.85 9.42 -4.12
CA ILE A 112 6.32 9.19 -2.75
C ILE A 112 6.11 7.72 -2.38
N ILE A 113 7.06 7.12 -1.68
CA ILE A 113 6.93 5.76 -1.12
C ILE A 113 7.13 5.84 0.39
N HIS A 114 6.10 5.43 1.12
CA HIS A 114 6.11 5.22 2.57
C HIS A 114 6.42 3.75 2.83
N LEU A 115 7.58 3.45 3.37
CA LEU A 115 8.05 2.08 3.55
C LEU A 115 8.38 1.80 5.01
N SER A 116 7.77 0.79 5.59
CA SER A 116 8.15 0.25 6.90
C SER A 116 8.97 -1.02 6.68
N THR A 117 10.29 -0.98 6.88
CA THR A 117 11.13 -2.19 6.88
C THR A 117 11.03 -2.86 8.24
N VAL A 118 10.39 -4.03 8.27
CA VAL A 118 10.22 -4.86 9.45
C VAL A 118 11.43 -5.77 9.58
N HIS A 119 12.15 -5.67 10.70
CA HIS A 119 13.42 -6.35 10.94
C HIS A 119 13.22 -7.82 11.34
N VAL A 120 12.70 -8.59 10.38
CA VAL A 120 12.47 -10.03 10.45
C VAL A 120 12.62 -10.62 9.05
N GLU A 121 13.12 -11.85 8.97
CA GLU A 121 13.03 -12.66 7.76
C GLU A 121 11.89 -13.66 7.90
N VAL A 122 11.09 -13.79 6.85
CA VAL A 122 9.88 -14.63 6.84
C VAL A 122 9.73 -15.33 5.51
N GLU A 123 9.04 -16.47 5.52
CA GLU A 123 8.61 -17.14 4.31
C GLU A 123 7.40 -16.42 3.69
N GLY A 124 7.37 -16.32 2.37
CA GLY A 124 6.23 -15.77 1.65
C GLY A 124 6.44 -15.70 0.14
N ASP A 125 5.33 -15.69 -0.60
CA ASP A 125 5.29 -15.76 -2.06
C ASP A 125 5.08 -14.40 -2.72
N ILE A 126 4.84 -13.34 -1.93
CA ILE A 126 4.61 -11.99 -2.42
C ILE A 126 5.73 -11.08 -1.93
N LYS A 127 6.44 -10.44 -2.87
CA LYS A 127 7.50 -9.47 -2.57
C LYS A 127 7.12 -8.05 -2.99
N PHE A 128 7.71 -7.07 -2.31
CA PHE A 128 7.67 -5.68 -2.77
C PHE A 128 8.57 -5.54 -4.02
N PRO A 129 8.19 -4.72 -5.02
CA PRO A 129 9.06 -4.41 -6.15
C PRO A 129 10.39 -3.79 -5.71
N ILE A 130 11.41 -3.95 -6.56
CA ILE A 130 12.68 -3.23 -6.40
C ILE A 130 12.41 -1.73 -6.52
N MET A 131 12.99 -0.96 -5.59
CA MET A 131 12.91 0.50 -5.61
C MET A 131 13.58 1.05 -6.88
N PRO A 132 12.89 1.91 -7.67
CA PRO A 132 13.53 2.56 -8.82
C PRO A 132 14.66 3.50 -8.38
N GLU A 133 15.70 3.61 -9.22
CA GLU A 133 16.92 4.36 -8.89
C GLU A 133 16.70 5.87 -8.69
N ASN A 134 15.60 6.42 -9.20
CA ASN A 134 15.27 7.84 -9.08
C ASN A 134 14.55 8.21 -7.77
N PHE A 135 14.42 7.28 -6.81
CA PHE A 135 13.90 7.57 -5.48
C PHE A 135 15.02 7.89 -4.49
N ASN A 136 14.86 8.99 -3.78
CA ASN A 136 15.79 9.44 -2.74
C ASN A 136 15.14 9.31 -1.36
N LEU A 137 15.90 8.77 -0.39
CA LEU A 137 15.48 8.75 1.01
C LEU A 137 15.47 10.18 1.55
N VAL A 138 14.35 10.63 2.10
CA VAL A 138 14.20 11.98 2.66
C VAL A 138 13.82 12.00 4.14
N PHE A 139 13.45 10.85 4.70
CA PHE A 139 13.14 10.68 6.11
C PHE A 139 13.34 9.23 6.51
N GLU A 140 13.84 9.02 7.72
CA GLU A 140 13.96 7.72 8.35
C GLU A 140 13.75 7.83 9.86
N GLN A 141 13.07 6.85 10.44
CA GLN A 141 12.93 6.72 11.88
C GLN A 141 12.85 5.24 12.30
N PHE A 142 13.71 4.86 13.25
CA PHE A 142 13.71 3.53 13.85
C PHE A 142 12.71 3.44 15.01
N PHE A 143 12.06 2.29 15.14
CA PHE A 143 11.10 1.96 16.21
C PHE A 143 11.46 0.64 16.87
N MET A 144 11.60 0.68 18.20
CA MET A 144 11.66 -0.53 19.03
C MET A 144 10.26 -1.06 19.31
N SER A 145 10.04 -2.36 19.12
CA SER A 145 8.76 -3.02 19.39
C SER A 145 8.98 -4.51 19.66
N ASN A 146 7.93 -5.34 19.64
CA ASN A 146 8.08 -6.79 19.71
C ASN A 146 8.83 -7.37 18.50
N ILE A 147 8.77 -6.67 17.37
CA ILE A 147 9.65 -6.83 16.21
C ILE A 147 10.04 -5.40 15.83
N ASN A 148 11.33 -5.09 15.75
CA ASN A 148 11.76 -3.74 15.41
C ASN A 148 11.39 -3.42 13.96
N TYR A 149 11.19 -2.14 13.66
CA TYR A 149 10.96 -1.70 12.29
C TYR A 149 11.51 -0.29 12.07
N THR A 150 11.86 0.01 10.83
CA THR A 150 12.31 1.34 10.39
C THR A 150 11.30 1.89 9.40
N TYR A 151 10.74 3.07 9.69
CA TYR A 151 9.87 3.79 8.78
C TYR A 151 10.67 4.79 7.96
N GLN A 152 10.50 4.73 6.64
CA GLN A 152 11.20 5.56 5.67
C GLN A 152 10.21 6.27 4.74
N ILE A 153 10.57 7.48 4.31
CA ILE A 153 9.90 8.18 3.21
C ILE A 153 10.91 8.38 2.09
N TRP A 154 10.54 7.88 0.92
CA TRP A 154 11.29 8.04 -0.31
C TRP A 154 10.53 8.98 -1.24
N LYS A 155 11.22 9.91 -1.89
CA LYS A 155 10.62 10.82 -2.88
C LYS A 155 11.31 10.65 -4.22
N LYS A 156 10.50 10.68 -5.28
CA LYS A 156 11.02 10.71 -6.65
C LYS A 156 11.77 12.03 -6.87
N GLY A 157 13.00 11.91 -7.40
CA GLY A 157 13.88 13.02 -7.77
C GLY A 157 13.56 13.64 -9.12
#